data_AF-A0A532DX79-F1
#
_entry.id   AF-A0A532DX79-F1
#
_cell.length_a   1.000
_cell.length_b   1.000
_cell.length_c   1.000
_cell.angle_alpha   90.00
_cell.angle_beta   90.00
_cell.angle_gamma   90.00
#
_symmetry.space_group_name_H-M   'P 1'
#
loop_
_entity.id
_entity.type
_entity.pdbx_description
1 polymer ?
#
loop_
_entity_poly.entity_id
_entity_poly.type
_entity_poly.pdbx_seq_one_letter_code
_entity_poly.pdbx_strand_id
1 'polypeptide(L)'
;MKVGEEQWQLQECYNCHKLRGEGGKKRGPELDNIGTLLTVDEIQEKISNPKSFMAEGYEKEWQKGTMPNKFKDLMDPKEMQALAAWLGTFKNASVNTPKPIKKN
;
A
#
# COMPACT_ATOMS: atom_id res chain seq x y z
N MET A 1 -12.85 -7.89 5.97
CA MET A 1 -11.99 -8.68 6.89
C MET A 1 -11.51 -7.74 7.97
N LYS A 2 -11.87 -7.99 9.23
CA LYS A 2 -11.54 -7.09 10.35
C LYS A 2 -10.03 -6.92 10.52
N VAL A 3 -9.27 -8.00 10.36
CA VAL A 3 -7.79 -8.04 10.50
C VAL A 3 -7.07 -7.10 9.53
N GLY A 4 -7.46 -7.07 8.26
CA GLY A 4 -6.77 -6.22 7.28
C GLY A 4 -6.91 -4.72 7.57
N GLU A 5 -8.12 -4.30 7.93
CA GLU A 5 -8.38 -2.93 8.37
C GLU A 5 -7.71 -2.61 9.71
N GLU A 6 -7.68 -3.56 10.65
CA GLU A 6 -6.95 -3.42 11.91
C GLU A 6 -5.45 -3.19 11.67
N GLN A 7 -4.82 -3.94 10.76
CA GLN A 7 -3.41 -3.73 10.43
C GLN A 7 -3.14 -2.37 9.76
N TRP A 8 -4.07 -1.88 8.91
CA TRP A 8 -3.97 -0.52 8.37
C TRP A 8 -3.90 0.54 9.48
N GLN A 9 -4.69 0.38 10.54
CA GLN A 9 -4.71 1.28 11.70
C GLN A 9 -3.48 1.09 12.59
N LEU A 10 -3.14 -0.15 12.95
CA LEU A 10 -2.02 -0.49 13.85
C LEU A 10 -0.67 -0.05 13.29
N GLN A 11 -0.46 -0.21 11.98
CA GLN A 11 0.77 0.21 11.30
C GLN A 11 0.72 1.68 10.84
N GLU A 12 -0.35 2.40 11.20
CA GLU A 12 -0.59 3.81 10.91
C GLU A 12 -0.39 4.18 9.42
N CYS A 13 -0.87 3.31 8.53
CA CYS A 13 -0.69 3.47 7.08
C CYS A 13 -1.31 4.78 6.56
N TYR A 14 -2.39 5.23 7.21
CA TYR A 14 -3.07 6.50 6.97
C TYR A 14 -2.19 7.74 7.19
N ASN A 15 -1.08 7.65 7.92
CA ASN A 15 -0.18 8.80 8.10
C ASN A 15 0.52 9.21 6.78
N CYS A 16 0.64 8.28 5.83
CA CYS A 16 1.33 8.49 4.56
C CYS A 16 0.43 8.30 3.34
N HIS A 17 -0.55 7.41 3.42
CA HIS A 17 -1.45 7.07 2.32
C HIS A 17 -2.84 7.67 2.53
N LYS A 18 -3.51 7.91 1.41
CA LYS A 18 -4.92 8.33 1.37
C LYS A 18 -5.80 7.16 0.97
N LEU A 19 -6.93 7.01 1.63
CA LEU A 19 -7.94 5.98 1.40
C LEU A 19 -9.32 6.52 1.78
N ARG A 20 -10.33 6.34 0.92
CA ARG A 20 -11.70 6.84 1.12
C ARG A 20 -11.78 8.35 1.40
N GLY A 21 -10.85 9.13 0.83
CA GLY A 21 -10.77 10.56 1.07
C GLY A 21 -10.07 10.97 2.38
N GLU A 22 -9.68 10.02 3.23
CA GLU A 22 -9.00 10.25 4.50
C GLU A 22 -7.53 9.83 4.45
N GLY A 23 -6.67 10.45 5.27
CA GLY A 23 -5.25 10.12 5.38
C GLY A 23 -4.29 11.26 5.01
N GLY A 24 -3.01 10.92 4.94
CA GLY A 24 -1.89 11.85 5.11
C GLY A 24 -1.34 12.52 3.84
N LYS A 25 -0.43 13.49 4.08
CA LYS A 25 0.29 14.33 3.10
C LYS A 25 0.92 13.50 1.97
N LYS A 26 1.13 14.09 0.78
CA LYS A 26 1.73 13.56 -0.49
C LYS A 26 3.07 12.77 -0.36
N ARG A 27 3.14 11.80 0.56
CA ARG A 27 4.30 10.94 0.86
C ARG A 27 4.08 9.53 0.30
N GLY A 28 2.84 9.06 0.31
CA GLY A 28 2.41 7.84 -0.36
C GLY A 28 1.25 8.11 -1.33
N PRO A 29 1.08 7.25 -2.35
CA PRO A 29 -0.05 7.32 -3.29
C PRO A 29 -1.39 7.08 -2.60
N GLU A 30 -2.46 7.62 -3.19
CA GLU A 30 -3.86 7.32 -2.83
C GLU A 30 -4.23 5.93 -3.33
N LEU A 31 -4.82 5.09 -2.47
CA LEU A 31 -4.96 3.64 -2.70
C LEU A 31 -6.40 3.19 -3.02
N ASP A 32 -7.34 4.11 -3.19
CA ASP A 32 -8.76 3.82 -3.45
C ASP A 32 -9.04 2.96 -4.68
N ASN A 33 -8.10 2.89 -5.62
CA ASN A 33 -8.22 2.07 -6.83
C ASN A 33 -7.15 0.96 -6.95
N ILE A 34 -6.38 0.71 -5.89
CA ILE A 34 -5.21 -0.19 -5.96
C ILE A 34 -5.57 -1.62 -6.36
N GLY A 35 -6.76 -2.10 -5.99
CA GLY A 35 -7.25 -3.45 -6.31
C GLY A 35 -7.63 -3.65 -7.79
N THR A 36 -7.55 -2.60 -8.62
CA THR A 36 -7.62 -2.74 -10.08
C THR A 36 -6.23 -2.78 -10.74
N LEU A 37 -5.19 -2.37 -10.01
CA LEU A 37 -3.84 -2.18 -10.53
C LEU A 37 -2.86 -3.27 -10.09
N LEU A 38 -3.06 -3.84 -8.90
CA LEU A 38 -2.27 -4.94 -8.35
C LEU A 38 -3.16 -6.06 -7.84
N THR A 39 -2.66 -7.28 -7.95
CA THR A 39 -3.21 -8.45 -7.28
C THR A 39 -2.92 -8.41 -5.78
N VAL A 40 -3.63 -9.24 -5.00
CA VAL A 40 -3.40 -9.37 -3.56
C VAL A 40 -1.94 -9.76 -3.27
N ASP A 41 -1.38 -10.69 -4.03
CA ASP A 41 -0.01 -11.17 -3.84
C ASP A 41 1.01 -10.07 -4.13
N GLU A 42 0.79 -9.24 -5.14
CA GLU A 42 1.66 -8.10 -5.46
C GLU A 42 1.56 -6.98 -4.41
N ILE A 43 0.37 -6.74 -3.85
CA ILE A 43 0.21 -5.80 -2.72
C ILE A 43 0.99 -6.33 -1.51
N GLN A 44 0.92 -7.63 -1.22
CA GLN A 44 1.70 -8.26 -0.16
C GLN A 44 3.22 -8.17 -0.44
N GLU A 45 3.66 -8.41 -1.67
CA GLU A 45 5.05 -8.23 -2.11
C GLU A 45 5.51 -6.79 -1.87
N LYS A 46 4.67 -5.79 -2.17
CA LYS A 46 4.97 -4.38 -1.93
C LYS A 46 5.07 -4.03 -0.44
N ILE A 47 4.21 -4.59 0.40
CA ILE A 47 4.25 -4.32 1.86
C ILE A 47 5.49 -4.98 2.49
N SER A 48 5.81 -6.21 2.10
CA SER A 48 6.99 -6.95 2.59
C SER A 48 8.30 -6.40 2.04
N ASN A 49 8.32 -5.95 0.80
CA ASN A 49 9.46 -5.34 0.13
C ASN A 49 9.05 -3.98 -0.50
N PRO A 50 9.16 -2.86 0.23
CA PRO A 50 8.80 -1.54 -0.30
C PRO A 50 9.52 -1.12 -1.57
N LYS A 51 10.62 -1.77 -1.97
CA LYS A 51 11.35 -1.46 -3.20
C LYS A 51 10.81 -2.20 -4.42
N SER A 52 10.00 -3.26 -4.27
CA SER A 52 9.50 -4.09 -5.39
C SER A 52 8.63 -3.34 -6.39
N PHE A 53 7.86 -2.34 -5.94
CA PHE A 53 7.09 -1.47 -6.83
C PHE A 53 7.33 0.00 -6.52
N MET A 54 7.36 0.83 -7.55
CA MET A 54 7.37 2.28 -7.47
C MET A 54 6.04 2.83 -8.00
N ALA A 55 5.41 3.76 -7.29
CA ALA A 55 4.26 4.47 -7.82
C ALA A 55 4.72 5.57 -8.79
N GLU A 56 4.07 5.69 -9.95
CA GLU A 56 4.32 6.77 -10.91
C GLU A 56 4.21 8.15 -10.23
N GLY A 57 5.22 9.01 -10.41
CA GLY A 57 5.26 10.33 -9.79
C GLY A 57 5.74 10.36 -8.33
N TYR A 58 6.19 9.23 -7.79
CA TYR A 58 6.78 9.09 -6.44
C TYR A 58 8.25 8.63 -6.50
N GLU A 59 8.98 8.97 -7.56
CA GLU A 59 10.36 8.51 -7.78
C GLU A 59 11.28 8.92 -6.64
N LYS A 60 11.15 10.16 -6.14
CA LYS A 60 12.00 10.70 -5.07
C LYS A 60 11.74 10.00 -3.75
N GLU A 61 10.48 9.77 -3.40
CA GLU A 61 10.05 9.08 -2.18
C GLU A 61 10.47 7.61 -2.21
N TRP A 62 10.30 6.96 -3.37
CA TRP A 62 10.73 5.58 -3.57
C TRP A 62 12.26 5.46 -3.46
N GLN A 63 13.03 6.35 -4.10
CA GLN A 63 14.50 6.35 -4.00
C GLN A 63 14.97 6.52 -2.56
N LYS A 64 14.40 7.48 -1.83
CA LYS A 64 14.69 7.74 -0.41
C LYS A 64 14.28 6.61 0.53
N GLY A 65 13.43 5.68 0.09
CA GLY A 65 12.91 4.62 0.94
C GLY A 65 11.94 5.15 2.00
N THR A 66 11.09 6.12 1.63
CA THR A 66 10.11 6.72 2.55
C THR A 66 9.15 5.69 3.16
N MET A 67 8.81 4.64 2.40
CA MET A 67 8.02 3.53 2.91
C MET A 67 8.89 2.58 3.76
N PRO A 68 8.58 2.36 5.04
CA PRO A 68 9.38 1.51 5.93
C PRO A 68 9.46 0.06 5.45
N ASN A 69 10.63 -0.57 5.58
CA ASN A 69 10.88 -1.97 5.18
C ASN A 69 10.80 -2.98 6.35
N LYS A 70 10.35 -2.53 7.52
CA LYS A 70 10.26 -3.32 8.75
C LYS A 70 8.91 -4.05 8.93
N PHE A 71 7.95 -3.87 8.02
CA PHE A 71 6.61 -4.44 8.17
C PHE A 71 6.60 -5.97 8.22
N LYS A 72 7.54 -6.63 7.55
CA LYS A 72 7.75 -8.09 7.65
C LYS A 72 8.16 -8.57 9.05
N ASP A 73 8.73 -7.68 9.87
CA ASP A 73 9.17 -7.97 11.23
C ASP A 73 8.08 -7.58 12.25
N LEU A 74 7.07 -6.79 11.82
CA LEU A 74 5.99 -6.25 12.66
C LEU A 74 4.63 -6.92 12.44
N MET A 75 4.46 -7.67 11.35
CA MET A 75 3.22 -8.36 11.00
C MET A 75 3.49 -9.80 10.59
N ASP A 76 2.65 -10.73 11.06
CA ASP A 76 2.68 -12.11 10.58
C ASP A 76 2.31 -12.17 9.07
N PRO A 77 2.88 -13.12 8.29
CA PRO A 77 2.52 -13.26 6.87
C PRO A 77 1.01 -13.36 6.59
N LYS A 78 0.22 -13.97 7.48
CA LYS A 78 -1.24 -14.06 7.33
C LYS A 78 -1.93 -12.72 7.57
N GLU A 79 -1.45 -11.93 8.52
CA GLU A 79 -1.97 -10.58 8.77
C GLU A 79 -1.64 -9.65 7.61
N MET A 80 -0.44 -9.75 7.06
CA MET A 80 -0.03 -9.02 5.87
C MET A 80 -0.87 -9.41 4.65
N GLN A 81 -1.14 -10.71 4.46
CA GLN A 81 -2.03 -11.19 3.41
C GLN A 81 -3.46 -10.66 3.61
N ALA A 82 -3.96 -10.62 4.84
CA ALA A 82 -5.28 -10.05 5.15
C ALA A 82 -5.35 -8.54 4.87
N LEU A 83 -4.30 -7.79 5.18
CA LEU A 83 -4.15 -6.38 4.82
C LEU A 83 -4.13 -6.19 3.29
N ALA A 84 -3.35 -7.00 2.59
CA ALA A 84 -3.28 -6.97 1.13
C ALA A 84 -4.63 -7.32 0.48
N ALA A 85 -5.33 -8.32 1.00
CA ALA A 85 -6.66 -8.73 0.52
C ALA A 85 -7.69 -7.62 0.76
N TRP A 86 -7.65 -6.97 1.92
CA TRP A 86 -8.50 -5.82 2.22
C TRP A 86 -8.20 -4.64 1.28
N LEU A 87 -6.94 -4.30 1.04
CA LEU A 87 -6.52 -3.29 0.05
C LEU A 87 -6.97 -3.66 -1.38
N GLY A 88 -6.95 -4.94 -1.73
CA GLY A 88 -7.44 -5.46 -3.02
C GLY A 88 -8.95 -5.27 -3.24
N THR A 89 -9.73 -4.94 -2.19
CA THR A 89 -11.16 -4.62 -2.33
C THR A 89 -11.41 -3.20 -2.84
N PHE A 90 -10.41 -2.32 -2.79
CA PHE A 90 -10.55 -0.92 -3.21
C PHE A 90 -10.34 -0.79 -4.73
N LYS A 91 -11.46 -0.60 -5.43
CA LYS A 91 -11.53 -0.60 -6.90
C LYS A 91 -12.24 0.63 -7.45
N ASN A 92 -12.13 1.76 -6.76
CA ASN A 92 -12.78 3.00 -7.16
C ASN A 92 -12.06 3.64 -8.35
N ALA A 93 -12.43 3.25 -9.57
CA ALA A 93 -11.83 3.74 -10.80
C ALA A 93 -11.96 5.27 -11.04
N SER A 94 -12.82 5.95 -10.28
CA SER A 94 -12.92 7.42 -10.33
C SER A 94 -11.74 8.13 -9.64
N VAL A 95 -10.96 7.42 -8.82
CA VAL A 95 -9.77 7.96 -8.17
C VAL A 95 -8.53 7.64 -9.01
N ASN A 96 -7.73 8.66 -9.29
CA ASN A 96 -6.47 8.52 -10.00
C ASN A 96 -5.36 7.97 -9.07
N THR A 97 -5.49 6.71 -8.65
CA THR A 97 -4.40 5.98 -7.99
C THR A 97 -3.22 5.84 -8.95
N PRO A 98 -2.03 6.36 -8.60
CA PRO A 98 -0.84 6.25 -9.44
C PRO A 98 -0.50 4.80 -9.81
N LYS A 99 -0.06 4.60 -11.06
CA LYS A 99 0.25 3.27 -11.56
C LYS A 99 1.49 2.69 -10.87
N PRO A 100 1.44 1.44 -10.40
CA PRO A 100 2.61 0.76 -9.87
C PRO A 100 3.51 0.27 -11.02
N ILE A 101 4.81 0.50 -10.87
CA ILE A 101 5.86 0.11 -11.80
C ILE A 101 6.74 -0.91 -11.07
N LYS A 102 6.74 -2.16 -11.51
CA LYS A 102 7.59 -3.21 -10.92
C LYS A 102 9.07 -2.85 -11.10
N LYS A 103 9.85 -3.03 -10.04
CA LYS A 103 11.29 -2.79 -10.00
C LYS A 103 11.96 -4.09 -9.60
N ASN A 104 12.93 -4.51 -10.42
CA ASN A 104 13.75 -5.69 -10.21
C ASN A 104 14.92 -5.39 -9.28
#